data_AF-A0A1N7L9C9-F1
#
_entry.id   AF-A0A1N7L9C9-F1
#
_cell.length_a   1.000
_cell.length_b   1.000
_cell.length_c   1.000
_cell.angle_alpha   90.00
_cell.angle_beta   90.00
_cell.angle_gamma   90.00
#
_symmetry.space_group_name_H-M   'P 1'
#
loop_
_entity.id
_entity.type
_entity.pdbx_description
1 polymer ?
#
loop_
_entity_poly.entity_id
_entity_poly.type
_entity_poly.pdbx_seq_one_letter_code
_entity_poly.pdbx_strand_id
1 'polypeptide(L)'
;MDTLVQYGHAVVALAATTFFGLLVGPLTAVAKMTGGLQAGSTPEQDYGNRLYRFNRAYLNLVETMGFFVASVAAAILAGASPYWVNLLASVFFVSRLVLFAVHAAGIGPMNFGPRTFIYVVGWLCCLVMSVMAILAILSAA
;
A
#
# COMPACT_ATOMS: atom_id res chain seq x y z
N MET A 1 19.17 -12.88 -14.39
CA MET A 1 17.74 -12.58 -14.61
C MET A 1 16.86 -13.72 -14.10
N ASP A 2 17.29 -14.97 -14.20
CA ASP A 2 16.53 -16.16 -13.75
C ASP A 2 16.04 -16.13 -12.30
N THR A 3 16.82 -15.56 -11.37
CA THR A 3 16.41 -15.41 -9.96
C THR A 3 15.30 -14.39 -9.77
N LEU A 4 15.31 -13.28 -10.52
CA LEU A 4 14.25 -12.25 -10.45
C LEU A 4 12.95 -12.72 -11.11
N VAL A 5 13.02 -13.62 -12.10
CA VAL A 5 11.84 -14.24 -12.72
C VAL A 5 11.00 -14.98 -11.67
N GLN A 6 11.64 -15.61 -10.68
CA GLN A 6 10.95 -16.29 -9.59
C GLN A 6 10.16 -15.33 -8.68
N TYR A 7 10.53 -14.04 -8.62
CA TYR A 7 9.82 -13.00 -7.87
C TYR A 7 8.88 -12.15 -8.73
N GLY A 8 8.48 -12.67 -9.90
CA GLY A 8 7.73 -11.90 -10.90
C GLY A 8 6.48 -11.21 -10.35
N HIS A 9 5.68 -11.89 -9.54
CA HIS A 9 4.49 -11.28 -8.92
C HIS A 9 4.83 -10.16 -7.94
N ALA A 10 5.90 -10.31 -7.15
CA ALA A 10 6.36 -9.27 -6.24
C ALA A 10 6.85 -8.03 -6.99
N VAL A 11 7.60 -8.22 -8.08
CA VAL A 11 8.04 -7.12 -8.96
C VAL A 11 6.85 -6.43 -9.62
N VAL A 12 5.86 -7.19 -10.12
CA VAL A 12 4.61 -6.63 -10.64
C VAL A 12 3.86 -5.86 -9.57
N ALA A 13 3.76 -6.38 -8.33
CA ALA A 13 3.09 -5.69 -7.23
C ALA A 13 3.78 -4.38 -6.83
N LEU A 14 5.12 -4.33 -6.86
CA LEU A 14 5.90 -3.09 -6.68
C LEU A 14 5.54 -2.06 -7.74
N ALA A 15 5.62 -2.45 -9.02
CA ALA A 15 5.30 -1.58 -10.14
C ALA A 15 3.84 -1.13 -10.09
N ALA A 16 2.90 -2.04 -9.83
CA ALA A 16 1.47 -1.76 -9.78
C ALA A 16 1.09 -0.85 -8.60
N THR A 17 1.70 -1.03 -7.42
CA THR A 17 1.49 -0.13 -6.27
C THR A 17 2.00 1.28 -6.57
N THR A 18 3.18 1.37 -7.18
CA THR A 18 3.78 2.65 -7.60
C THR A 18 2.91 3.35 -8.64
N PHE A 19 2.51 2.60 -9.68
CA PHE A 19 1.62 3.08 -10.73
C PHE A 19 0.27 3.55 -10.15
N PHE A 20 -0.30 2.79 -9.22
CA PHE A 20 -1.54 3.17 -8.55
C PHE A 20 -1.39 4.48 -7.75
N GLY A 21 -0.30 4.64 -7.00
CA GLY A 21 0.01 5.89 -6.31
C GLY A 21 0.18 7.08 -7.25
N LEU A 22 0.93 6.89 -8.34
CA LEU A 22 1.15 7.89 -9.39
C LEU A 22 -0.14 8.27 -10.13
N LEU A 23 -1.10 7.35 -10.24
CA LEU A 23 -2.41 7.61 -10.81
C LEU A 23 -3.30 8.42 -9.84
N VAL A 24 -3.37 7.98 -8.57
CA VAL A 24 -4.27 8.57 -7.57
C VAL A 24 -3.80 9.95 -7.09
N GLY A 25 -2.49 10.21 -7.08
CA GLY A 25 -1.92 11.50 -6.65
C GLY A 25 -2.48 12.69 -7.45
N PRO A 26 -2.35 12.71 -8.78
CA PRO A 26 -2.94 13.73 -9.65
C PRO A 26 -4.46 13.81 -9.51
N LEU A 27 -5.17 12.68 -9.42
CA LEU A 27 -6.62 12.67 -9.22
C LEU A 27 -7.02 13.36 -7.91
N THR A 28 -6.24 13.14 -6.84
CA THR A 28 -6.46 13.80 -5.55
C THR A 28 -6.16 15.29 -5.63
N ALA A 29 -5.11 15.69 -6.36
CA ALA A 29 -4.78 17.10 -6.58
C ALA A 29 -5.89 17.83 -7.36
N VAL A 30 -6.40 17.22 -8.44
CA VAL A 30 -7.52 17.75 -9.23
C VAL A 30 -8.78 17.87 -8.37
N ALA A 31 -9.13 16.82 -7.62
CA ALA A 31 -10.32 16.83 -6.75
C ALA A 31 -10.26 17.97 -5.71
N LYS A 32 -9.07 18.24 -5.14
CA LYS A 32 -8.86 19.37 -4.22
C LYS A 32 -9.03 20.71 -4.94
N MET A 33 -8.40 20.87 -6.10
CA MET A 33 -8.51 22.10 -6.90
C MET A 33 -9.97 22.41 -7.28
N THR A 34 -10.72 21.41 -7.77
CA THR A 34 -12.15 21.57 -8.10
C THR A 34 -13.03 21.82 -6.88
N GLY A 35 -12.56 21.43 -5.69
CA GLY A 35 -13.20 21.72 -4.41
C GLY A 35 -12.86 23.10 -3.83
N GLY A 36 -12.17 23.96 -4.58
CA GLY A 36 -11.78 25.30 -4.15
C GLY A 36 -10.59 25.33 -3.17
N LEU A 37 -9.89 24.21 -3.00
CA LEU A 37 -8.75 24.11 -2.11
C LEU A 37 -7.45 24.54 -2.82
N GLN A 38 -6.60 25.26 -2.09
CA GLN A 38 -5.27 25.64 -2.58
C GLN A 38 -4.35 24.42 -2.71
N ALA A 39 -3.36 24.51 -3.59
CA ALA A 39 -2.33 23.48 -3.72
C ALA A 39 -1.64 23.23 -2.37
N GLY A 40 -1.37 21.96 -2.06
CA GLY A 40 -0.76 21.56 -0.78
C GLY A 40 -1.70 21.54 0.43
N SER A 41 -2.88 22.15 0.36
CA SER A 41 -3.84 22.09 1.48
C SER A 41 -4.44 20.69 1.66
N THR A 42 -4.94 20.45 2.87
CA THR A 42 -5.73 19.27 3.22
C THR A 42 -7.20 19.68 3.38
N PRO A 43 -8.15 18.87 2.90
CA PRO A 43 -9.57 19.12 3.17
C PRO A 43 -9.84 19.13 4.67
N GLU A 44 -10.89 19.84 5.09
CA GLU A 44 -11.39 19.82 6.46
C GLU A 44 -11.58 18.39 6.98
N GLN A 45 -11.23 18.14 8.24
CA GLN A 45 -11.21 16.81 8.86
C GLN A 45 -12.61 16.30 9.22
N ASP A 46 -13.51 16.31 8.25
CA ASP A 46 -14.86 15.77 8.37
C ASP A 46 -14.96 14.43 7.61
N TYR A 47 -15.22 13.34 8.33
CA TYR A 47 -15.40 12.02 7.71
C TYR A 47 -16.65 11.95 6.81
N GLY A 48 -17.64 12.83 7.02
CA GLY A 48 -18.79 13.00 6.12
C GLY A 48 -18.39 13.55 4.73
N ASN A 49 -17.32 14.34 4.67
CA ASN A 49 -16.81 14.92 3.45
C ASN A 49 -16.09 13.89 2.55
N ARG A 50 -16.64 13.66 1.35
CA ARG A 50 -16.06 12.74 0.36
C ARG A 50 -14.65 13.14 -0.08
N LEU A 51 -14.38 14.43 -0.24
CA LEU A 51 -13.06 14.93 -0.62
C LEU A 51 -12.02 14.64 0.47
N TYR A 52 -12.40 14.79 1.73
CA TYR A 52 -11.55 14.42 2.86
C TYR A 52 -11.23 12.92 2.86
N ARG A 53 -12.25 12.05 2.73
CA ARG A 53 -12.06 10.59 2.68
C ARG A 53 -11.17 10.15 1.52
N PHE A 54 -11.37 10.72 0.33
CA PHE A 54 -10.54 10.43 -0.84
C PHE A 54 -9.08 10.84 -0.62
N ASN A 55 -8.85 12.06 -0.11
CA ASN A 55 -7.51 12.54 0.22
C ASN A 55 -6.83 11.69 1.31
N ARG A 56 -7.56 11.26 2.35
CA ARG A 56 -7.01 10.35 3.39
C ARG A 56 -6.73 8.95 2.87
N ALA A 57 -7.53 8.43 1.94
CA ALA A 57 -7.26 7.16 1.26
C ALA A 57 -5.96 7.21 0.45
N TYR A 58 -5.74 8.30 -0.29
CA TYR A 58 -4.48 8.53 -0.98
C TYR A 58 -3.29 8.64 -0.01
N LEU A 59 -3.43 9.44 1.06
CA LEU A 59 -2.36 9.58 2.05
C LEU A 59 -2.05 8.26 2.75
N ASN A 60 -3.04 7.41 3.05
CA ASN A 60 -2.79 6.08 3.62
C ASN A 60 -1.96 5.18 2.69
N LEU A 61 -2.20 5.25 1.37
CA LEU A 61 -1.38 4.57 0.39
C LEU A 61 0.07 5.09 0.41
N VAL A 62 0.27 6.41 0.38
CA VAL A 62 1.60 7.04 0.41
C VAL A 62 2.36 6.70 1.70
N GLU A 63 1.70 6.82 2.85
CA GLU A 63 2.26 6.54 4.19
C GLU A 63 2.71 5.06 4.33
N THR A 64 2.08 4.13 3.60
CA THR A 64 2.43 2.69 3.67
C THR A 64 3.37 2.21 2.57
N MET A 65 3.48 2.96 1.47
CA MET A 65 4.25 2.56 0.29
C MET A 65 5.72 2.35 0.60
N GLY A 66 6.33 3.21 1.42
CA GLY A 66 7.74 3.09 1.80
C GLY A 66 8.05 1.77 2.51
N PHE A 67 7.20 1.36 3.47
CA PHE A 67 7.36 0.09 4.18
C PHE A 67 7.21 -1.10 3.23
N PHE A 68 6.25 -1.05 2.31
CA PHE A 68 6.06 -2.10 1.32
C PHE A 68 7.28 -2.26 0.42
N VAL A 69 7.74 -1.17 -0.20
CA VAL A 69 8.91 -1.20 -1.10
C VAL A 69 10.14 -1.73 -0.38
N ALA A 70 10.41 -1.23 0.83
CA ALA A 70 11.55 -1.68 1.63
C ALA A 70 11.44 -3.18 1.99
N SER A 71 10.27 -3.65 2.44
CA SER A 71 10.07 -5.05 2.84
C SER A 71 10.20 -6.04 1.68
N VAL A 72 9.62 -5.72 0.51
CA VAL A 72 9.74 -6.58 -0.69
C VAL A 72 11.17 -6.59 -1.20
N ALA A 73 11.80 -5.41 -1.32
CA ALA A 73 13.18 -5.31 -1.80
C ALA A 73 14.13 -6.09 -0.89
N ALA A 74 14.01 -5.93 0.44
CA ALA A 74 14.81 -6.67 1.41
C ALA A 74 14.61 -8.18 1.28
N ALA A 75 13.37 -8.66 1.15
CA ALA A 75 13.08 -10.08 1.01
C ALA A 75 13.64 -10.68 -0.29
N ILE A 76 13.55 -9.96 -1.42
CA ILE A 76 14.12 -10.38 -2.70
C ILE A 76 15.66 -10.42 -2.62
N LEU A 77 16.28 -9.37 -2.08
CA LEU A 77 17.75 -9.27 -1.96
C LEU A 77 18.31 -10.31 -0.99
N ALA A 78 17.58 -10.66 0.07
CA ALA A 78 17.94 -11.71 1.01
C ALA A 78 17.73 -13.13 0.47
N GLY A 79 17.14 -13.28 -0.71
CA GLY A 79 16.83 -14.60 -1.28
C GLY A 79 15.74 -15.37 -0.52
N ALA A 80 14.83 -14.65 0.15
CA ALA A 80 13.73 -15.28 0.88
C ALA A 80 12.77 -16.03 -0.06
N SER A 81 12.07 -17.06 0.43
CA SER A 81 11.22 -17.95 -0.39
C SER A 81 10.36 -17.20 -1.45
N PRO A 82 10.59 -17.43 -2.77
CA PRO A 82 9.91 -16.70 -3.83
C PRO A 82 8.38 -16.85 -3.80
N TYR A 83 7.88 -18.04 -3.44
CA TYR A 83 6.46 -18.30 -3.30
C TYR A 83 5.80 -17.33 -2.31
N TRP A 84 6.35 -17.23 -1.10
CA TRP A 84 5.80 -16.39 -0.04
C TRP A 84 5.94 -14.91 -0.34
N VAL A 85 7.09 -14.47 -0.88
CA VAL A 85 7.29 -13.07 -1.27
C VAL A 85 6.28 -12.65 -2.34
N ASN A 86 6.06 -13.48 -3.36
CA ASN A 86 5.07 -13.23 -4.41
C ASN A 86 3.64 -13.14 -3.86
N LEU A 87 3.25 -14.10 -3.00
CA LEU A 87 1.92 -14.14 -2.41
C LEU A 87 1.68 -12.91 -1.54
N LEU A 88 2.57 -12.62 -0.60
CA LEU A 88 2.42 -11.51 0.33
C LEU A 88 2.44 -10.15 -0.37
N ALA A 89 3.30 -9.97 -1.38
CA ALA A 89 3.33 -8.75 -2.16
C ALA A 89 2.03 -8.55 -2.99
N SER A 90 1.50 -9.62 -3.57
CA SER A 90 0.22 -9.59 -4.29
C SER A 90 -0.95 -9.26 -3.36
N VAL A 91 -1.00 -9.91 -2.18
CA VAL A 91 -2.03 -9.64 -1.16
C VAL A 91 -1.93 -8.20 -0.65
N PHE A 92 -0.72 -7.67 -0.44
CA PHE A 92 -0.53 -6.27 -0.09
C PHE A 92 -1.17 -5.35 -1.13
N PHE A 93 -0.84 -5.51 -2.41
CA PHE A 93 -1.35 -4.66 -3.48
C PHE A 93 -2.89 -4.71 -3.55
N VAL A 94 -3.47 -5.92 -3.55
CA VAL A 94 -4.94 -6.08 -3.54
C VAL A 94 -5.56 -5.42 -2.31
N SER A 95 -4.95 -5.57 -1.13
CA SER A 95 -5.43 -4.90 0.09
C SER A 95 -5.45 -3.38 -0.06
N ARG A 96 -4.50 -2.78 -0.78
CA ARG A 96 -4.46 -1.33 -1.00
C ARG A 96 -5.56 -0.86 -1.94
N LEU A 97 -5.87 -1.62 -3.00
CA LEU A 97 -7.00 -1.33 -3.87
C LEU A 97 -8.32 -1.37 -3.10
N VAL A 98 -8.53 -2.43 -2.32
CA VAL A 98 -9.76 -2.61 -1.54
C VAL A 98 -9.87 -1.54 -0.44
N LEU A 99 -8.79 -1.26 0.29
CA LEU A 99 -8.78 -0.22 1.31
C LEU A 99 -9.10 1.14 0.72
N PHE A 100 -8.46 1.50 -0.40
CA PHE A 100 -8.70 2.77 -1.06
C PHE A 100 -10.17 2.91 -1.46
N ALA A 101 -10.75 1.87 -2.09
CA ALA A 101 -12.15 1.85 -2.49
C ALA A 101 -13.11 1.98 -1.30
N VAL A 102 -12.92 1.17 -0.25
CA VAL A 102 -13.73 1.19 0.98
C VAL A 102 -13.66 2.55 1.67
N HIS A 103 -12.46 3.10 1.78
CA HIS A 103 -12.24 4.36 2.49
C HIS A 103 -12.80 5.55 1.70
N ALA A 104 -12.54 5.63 0.39
CA ALA A 104 -13.10 6.67 -0.47
C ALA A 104 -14.64 6.62 -0.53
N ALA A 105 -15.23 5.41 -0.57
CA ALA A 105 -16.67 5.22 -0.56
C ALA A 105 -17.31 5.57 0.79
N GLY A 106 -16.54 5.63 1.89
CA GLY A 106 -17.07 5.90 3.23
C GLY A 106 -17.80 4.70 3.83
N ILE A 107 -17.42 3.47 3.46
CA ILE A 107 -18.05 2.26 3.95
C ILE A 107 -17.58 1.98 5.39
N GLY A 108 -18.55 1.91 6.31
CA GLY A 108 -18.33 1.60 7.72
C GLY A 108 -17.91 2.81 8.57
N PRO A 109 -17.80 2.60 9.90
CA PRO A 109 -17.59 3.68 10.85
C PRO A 109 -16.22 4.35 10.71
N MET A 110 -16.12 5.59 11.22
CA MET A 110 -14.85 6.31 11.29
C MET A 110 -13.82 5.57 12.13
N ASN A 111 -14.16 4.82 13.17
CA ASN A 111 -13.17 4.06 13.95
C ASN A 111 -13.53 2.58 13.95
N PHE A 112 -12.53 1.69 13.90
CA PHE A 112 -12.73 0.23 13.91
C PHE A 112 -13.66 -0.30 12.81
N GLY A 113 -13.64 0.33 11.63
CA GLY A 113 -14.39 -0.11 10.46
C GLY A 113 -13.63 -1.12 9.59
N PRO A 114 -14.25 -1.59 8.48
CA PRO A 114 -13.64 -2.54 7.54
C PRO A 114 -12.25 -2.11 7.06
N ARG A 115 -12.04 -0.81 6.86
CA ARG A 115 -10.76 -0.26 6.43
C ARG A 115 -9.60 -0.58 7.39
N THR A 116 -9.87 -0.70 8.69
CA THR A 116 -8.82 -1.02 9.69
C THR A 116 -8.36 -2.47 9.52
N PHE A 117 -9.28 -3.41 9.35
CA PHE A 117 -8.92 -4.81 9.14
C PHE A 117 -8.18 -5.01 7.82
N ILE A 118 -8.65 -4.38 6.73
CA ILE A 118 -7.97 -4.42 5.43
C ILE A 118 -6.57 -3.77 5.52
N TYR A 119 -6.44 -2.68 6.29
CA TYR A 119 -5.16 -2.04 6.55
C TYR A 119 -4.19 -3.03 7.19
N VAL A 120 -4.62 -3.69 8.28
CA VAL A 120 -3.83 -4.63 9.06
C VAL A 120 -3.37 -5.82 8.22
N VAL A 121 -4.21 -6.34 7.31
CA VAL A 121 -3.80 -7.41 6.39
C VAL A 121 -2.56 -7.01 5.57
N GLY A 122 -2.60 -5.84 4.92
CA GLY A 122 -1.43 -5.36 4.17
C GLY A 122 -0.23 -5.05 5.05
N TRP A 123 -0.46 -4.47 6.24
CA TRP A 123 0.61 -4.23 7.20
C TRP A 123 1.31 -5.53 7.64
N LEU A 124 0.54 -6.59 7.91
CA LEU A 124 1.07 -7.91 8.24
C LEU A 124 1.89 -8.49 7.09
N CYS A 125 1.50 -8.28 5.83
CA CYS A 125 2.33 -8.71 4.69
C CYS A 125 3.72 -8.08 4.73
N CYS A 126 3.81 -6.76 4.96
CA CYS A 126 5.10 -6.07 5.07
C CYS A 126 5.92 -6.57 6.27
N LEU A 127 5.27 -6.79 7.41
CA LEU A 127 5.92 -7.32 8.61
C LEU A 127 6.52 -8.71 8.35
N VAL A 128 5.71 -9.63 7.80
CA VAL A 128 6.14 -11.01 7.54
C VAL A 128 7.27 -11.05 6.51
N MET A 129 7.19 -10.28 5.41
CA MET A 129 8.28 -10.22 4.43
C MET A 129 9.57 -9.66 5.04
N SER A 130 9.47 -8.66 5.93
CA SER A 130 10.64 -8.12 6.64
C SER A 130 11.27 -9.15 7.57
N VAL A 131 10.45 -9.91 8.32
CA VAL A 131 10.93 -11.01 9.18
C VAL A 131 11.59 -12.11 8.34
N MET A 132 10.99 -12.50 7.21
CA MET A 132 11.57 -13.47 6.29
C MET A 132 12.93 -13.02 5.76
N ALA A 133 13.08 -11.74 5.41
CA ALA A 133 14.36 -11.19 4.95
C ALA A 133 15.44 -11.30 6.03
N ILE A 134 15.10 -10.92 7.27
CA ILE A 134 16.02 -11.01 8.42
C ILE A 134 16.44 -12.47 8.65
N LEU A 135 15.47 -13.39 8.73
CA LEU A 135 15.76 -14.81 8.98
C LEU A 135 16.59 -15.44 7.87
N ALA A 136 16.32 -15.11 6.60
CA ALA A 136 17.10 -15.62 5.47
C ALA A 136 18.58 -15.25 5.60
N ILE A 137 18.89 -13.98 5.92
CA ILE A 137 20.28 -13.53 6.14
C ILE A 137 20.90 -14.21 7.37
N LEU A 138 20.20 -14.26 8.50
CA LEU A 138 20.73 -14.84 9.74
C LEU A 138 20.96 -16.35 9.64
N SER A 139 20.17 -17.06 8.83
CA SER A 139 20.33 -18.51 8.60
C SER A 139 21.43 -18.86 7.60
N ALA A 140 21.90 -17.87 6.83
CA ALA A 140 22.95 -18.03 5.83
C ALA A 140 24.37 -17.69 6.37
N ALA A 141 24.45 -17.18 7.61
CA ALA A 141 25.69 -16.85 8.32
C ALA A 141 26.14 -18.01 9.22
#